data_AF-A0A1I6S157-F1
#
_entry.id   AF-A0A1I6S157-F1
#
_cell.length_a   1.000
_cell.length_b   1.000
_cell.length_c   1.000
_cell.angle_alpha   90.00
_cell.angle_beta   90.00
_cell.angle_gamma   90.00
#
_symmetry.space_group_name_H-M   'P 1'
#
loop_
_entity.id
_entity.type
_entity.pdbx_description
1 polymer ?
#
loop_
_entity_poly.entity_id
_entity_poly.type
_entity_poly.pdbx_seq_one_letter_code
_entity_poly.pdbx_strand_id
1 'polypeptide(L)'
;MTDLSRRGFMLAAGMTGVALGLSGTASAAPARTTLDVAAQPTSGEGYRRLIAGPGWPQIVRTDLAVADPGRIDRRVPVTAFTQFTDLHITDAQSPARFEYLHPLAGGAFRPQETLGALAAAHLVQRINQLRTGPVTGHPMDFMITTGDSTDNHERAELDWYFAVLNGGPLAQNTGAAHYEGVQDSGDPLYWHPEGGVDDRFRERGFPVLPGLLTDALRPFASPGLDIPWYAVFGNHDNSVMGTLADQAIPRVNDWYTGDRKIIGRDEREAAAVAEMLRGGREVSGRTILGGNTIVRTVTPDQRRHPFTTEEFIAAHLDDARTGPGPAGHGFDAADPKPHYTFRIAPGVTGIAMDSTNTAGLAEGSLGLDQYRWLEDVLTRGSSTYYDAVGRKQTQHVTDELFVLFSHHTSGTMTALWPDFRSPGQPRVGGDGVVRLLQRFPNVLAWVNGHTHRNTITPHGADDPERGFWEINTASHVDYPQLARVIEIADNRDGTISLFTTLVEADSPYQADYDDRSPAALAALYRELSFNDPNADLEQLGDHTDRNTELLVPGRLPV
;
A
#
# COMPACT_ATOMS: atom_id res chain seq x y z
N MET A 1 -54.44 -14.75 -23.66
CA MET A 1 -54.73 -13.30 -23.69
C MET A 1 -55.01 -12.88 -22.27
N THR A 2 -54.20 -12.14 -21.52
CA THR A 2 -52.97 -11.34 -21.72
C THR A 2 -52.48 -11.09 -20.29
N ASP A 3 -51.33 -11.64 -19.88
CA ASP A 3 -50.06 -10.90 -19.66
C ASP A 3 -50.19 -9.47 -19.10
N LEU A 4 -49.56 -9.21 -17.94
CA LEU A 4 -48.45 -8.26 -17.80
C LEU A 4 -48.02 -8.07 -16.34
N SER A 5 -46.79 -8.49 -16.06
CA SER A 5 -45.93 -8.06 -14.95
C SER A 5 -45.73 -6.53 -14.90
N ARG A 6 -45.55 -5.96 -13.71
CA ARG A 6 -44.85 -4.67 -13.54
C ARG A 6 -43.95 -4.65 -12.30
N ARG A 7 -42.64 -4.65 -12.60
CA ARG A 7 -41.54 -4.12 -11.81
C ARG A 7 -41.71 -2.60 -11.60
N GLY A 8 -41.19 -2.13 -10.46
CA GLY A 8 -40.49 -0.85 -10.33
C GLY A 8 -41.27 0.30 -9.69
N PHE A 9 -40.84 0.75 -8.50
CA PHE A 9 -40.23 2.09 -8.32
C PHE A 9 -39.69 2.29 -6.89
N MET A 10 -38.52 2.94 -6.78
CA MET A 10 -37.92 3.46 -5.53
C MET A 10 -38.69 4.69 -4.99
N LEU A 11 -38.68 4.91 -3.66
CA LEU A 11 -38.10 6.11 -3.00
C LEU A 11 -38.52 6.27 -1.52
N ALA A 12 -37.50 6.59 -0.72
CA ALA A 12 -37.41 7.60 0.35
C ALA A 12 -38.24 7.51 1.65
N ALA A 13 -37.48 7.47 2.74
CA ALA A 13 -37.59 8.24 3.99
C ALA A 13 -38.91 8.25 4.77
N GLY A 14 -38.87 7.64 5.95
CA GLY A 14 -39.79 7.89 7.06
C GLY A 14 -39.05 7.82 8.39
N MET A 15 -38.50 8.95 8.85
CA MET A 15 -38.05 9.11 10.23
C MET A 15 -39.27 9.23 11.15
N THR A 16 -39.42 8.32 12.11
CA THR A 16 -40.00 8.61 13.43
C THR A 16 -39.74 7.44 14.37
N GLY A 17 -38.80 7.60 15.30
CA GLY A 17 -38.47 6.60 16.32
C GLY A 17 -38.23 7.29 17.66
N VAL A 18 -39.24 7.19 18.53
CA VAL A 18 -39.27 7.71 19.90
C VAL A 18 -38.15 7.08 20.73
N ALA A 19 -37.38 7.92 21.43
CA ALA A 19 -36.38 7.47 22.39
C ALA A 19 -37.04 6.91 23.65
N LEU A 20 -36.93 5.60 23.84
CA LEU A 20 -37.15 4.92 25.12
C LEU A 20 -35.81 4.33 25.56
N GLY A 21 -35.30 4.88 26.66
CA GLY A 21 -34.02 4.49 27.23
C GLY A 21 -34.03 3.04 27.71
N LEU A 22 -33.06 2.27 27.22
CA LEU A 22 -32.62 1.01 27.81
C LEU A 22 -31.10 1.05 27.90
N SER A 23 -30.61 0.89 29.13
CA SER A 23 -29.21 0.69 29.46
C SER A 23 -28.71 -0.56 28.73
N GLY A 24 -27.98 -0.36 27.64
CA GLY A 24 -27.39 -1.43 26.83
C GLY A 24 -25.87 -1.45 27.01
N THR A 25 -25.35 -2.62 27.34
CA THR A 25 -23.95 -2.98 27.09
C THR A 25 -23.56 -2.53 25.68
N ALA A 26 -22.46 -1.78 25.55
CA ALA A 26 -21.97 -1.31 24.26
C ALA A 26 -21.76 -2.51 23.32
N SER A 27 -22.73 -2.76 22.44
CA SER A 27 -22.49 -3.53 21.23
C SER A 27 -21.44 -2.75 20.46
N ALA A 28 -20.29 -3.37 20.19
CA ALA A 28 -19.33 -2.78 19.25
C ALA A 28 -20.11 -2.42 17.98
N ALA A 29 -19.95 -1.18 17.51
CA ALA A 29 -20.52 -0.78 16.23
C ALA A 29 -19.98 -1.75 15.15
N PRO A 30 -20.79 -2.15 14.15
CA PRO A 30 -20.29 -2.98 13.08
C PRO A 30 -19.10 -2.29 12.41
N ALA A 31 -18.06 -3.06 12.11
CA ALA A 31 -16.88 -2.58 11.41
C ALA A 31 -17.32 -1.95 10.08
N ARG A 32 -16.90 -0.70 9.84
CA ARG A 32 -17.36 0.07 8.69
C ARG A 32 -16.36 -0.01 7.56
N THR A 33 -16.87 -0.10 6.34
CA THR A 33 -16.09 0.08 5.11
C THR A 33 -16.53 1.35 4.40
N THR A 34 -15.87 1.69 3.30
CA THR A 34 -16.32 2.80 2.46
C THR A 34 -17.69 2.55 1.82
N LEU A 35 -18.26 1.33 1.88
CA LEU A 35 -19.66 1.09 1.49
C LEU A 35 -20.65 1.79 2.44
N ASP A 36 -20.28 1.97 3.71
CA ASP A 36 -21.14 2.53 4.75
C ASP A 36 -20.93 4.04 4.90
N VAL A 37 -19.66 4.44 4.97
CA VAL A 37 -19.21 5.80 5.28
C VAL A 37 -17.80 6.00 4.73
N ALA A 38 -17.53 7.18 4.20
CA ALA A 38 -16.19 7.55 3.75
C ALA A 38 -15.87 8.97 4.20
N ALA A 39 -14.60 9.29 4.44
CA ALA A 39 -14.20 10.65 4.78
C ALA A 39 -14.58 11.61 3.67
N GLN A 40 -15.09 12.77 4.07
CA GLN A 40 -15.37 13.88 3.19
C GLN A 40 -14.84 15.17 3.83
N PRO A 41 -14.21 16.07 3.07
CA PRO A 41 -13.80 17.37 3.61
C PRO A 41 -15.01 18.26 3.91
N THR A 42 -14.90 19.07 4.96
CA THR A 42 -15.85 20.16 5.21
C THR A 42 -15.87 21.15 4.03
N SER A 43 -16.99 21.85 3.83
CA SER A 43 -17.09 22.91 2.83
C SER A 43 -16.13 24.08 3.13
N GLY A 44 -15.62 24.74 2.09
CA GLY A 44 -14.74 25.90 2.22
C GLY A 44 -13.46 25.76 1.38
N GLU A 45 -12.54 26.71 1.55
CA GLU A 45 -11.21 26.73 0.95
C GLU A 45 -10.13 26.73 2.05
N GLY A 46 -8.87 26.46 1.68
CA GLY A 46 -7.75 26.37 2.62
C GLY A 46 -7.73 25.04 3.39
N TYR A 47 -7.18 25.08 4.61
CA TYR A 47 -7.15 23.93 5.51
C TYR A 47 -8.57 23.50 5.90
N ARG A 48 -8.92 22.24 5.65
CA ARG A 48 -10.26 21.69 5.86
C ARG A 48 -10.20 20.45 6.73
N ARG A 49 -11.16 20.36 7.64
CA ARG A 49 -11.33 19.17 8.48
C ARG A 49 -12.03 18.08 7.68
N LEU A 50 -11.84 16.83 8.10
CA LEU A 50 -12.59 15.70 7.55
C LEU A 50 -13.80 15.39 8.43
N ILE A 51 -14.90 15.00 7.80
CA ILE A 51 -16.14 14.59 8.44
C ILE A 51 -16.61 13.26 7.85
N ALA A 52 -17.53 12.59 8.52
CA ALA A 52 -18.21 11.42 7.97
C ALA A 52 -19.08 11.85 6.78
N GLY A 53 -18.74 11.37 5.58
CA GLY A 53 -19.52 11.51 4.36
C GLY A 53 -20.35 10.26 4.05
N PRO A 54 -21.17 10.28 2.99
CA PRO A 54 -21.90 9.10 2.56
C PRO A 54 -20.94 8.01 2.08
N GLY A 55 -21.30 6.74 2.31
CA GLY A 55 -20.62 5.61 1.70
C GLY A 55 -20.66 5.65 0.16
N TRP A 56 -19.69 4.99 -0.47
CA TRP A 56 -19.56 4.86 -1.91
C TRP A 56 -20.26 3.58 -2.39
N PRO A 57 -21.11 3.67 -3.43
CA PRO A 57 -21.80 2.52 -3.96
C PRO A 57 -20.83 1.53 -4.60
N GLN A 58 -21.22 0.25 -4.61
CA GLN A 58 -20.53 -0.75 -5.42
C GLN A 58 -20.87 -0.58 -6.90
N ILE A 59 -19.85 -0.55 -7.76
CA ILE A 59 -20.00 -0.50 -9.22
C ILE A 59 -19.62 -1.84 -9.84
N VAL A 60 -20.50 -2.41 -10.66
CA VAL A 60 -20.22 -3.62 -11.43
C VAL A 60 -19.49 -3.25 -12.72
N ARG A 61 -18.30 -3.83 -12.93
CA ARG A 61 -17.50 -3.68 -14.14
C ARG A 61 -17.59 -4.94 -15.01
N THR A 62 -17.98 -4.73 -16.27
CA THR A 62 -18.24 -5.79 -17.24
C THR A 62 -17.23 -5.78 -18.40
N ASP A 63 -16.10 -5.09 -18.22
CA ASP A 63 -15.12 -4.85 -19.29
C ASP A 63 -14.53 -6.14 -19.86
N LEU A 64 -14.32 -7.17 -19.01
CA LEU A 64 -13.75 -8.46 -19.40
C LEU A 64 -14.79 -9.57 -19.55
N ALA A 65 -15.90 -9.51 -18.81
CA ALA A 65 -16.96 -10.51 -18.87
C ALA A 65 -18.34 -9.94 -18.51
N VAL A 66 -19.38 -10.64 -18.96
CA VAL A 66 -20.78 -10.40 -18.55
C VAL A 66 -21.29 -11.66 -17.89
N ALA A 67 -21.65 -11.56 -16.61
CA ALA A 67 -22.19 -12.65 -15.82
C ALA A 67 -23.73 -12.70 -15.93
N ASP A 68 -24.32 -13.88 -15.73
CA ASP A 68 -25.77 -14.05 -15.78
C ASP A 68 -26.42 -13.30 -14.59
N PRO A 69 -27.56 -12.60 -14.78
CA PRO A 69 -28.21 -11.78 -13.74
C PRO A 69 -28.54 -12.51 -12.44
N GLY A 70 -28.79 -13.82 -12.47
CA GLY A 70 -29.05 -14.64 -11.28
C GLY A 70 -27.81 -14.94 -10.43
N ARG A 71 -26.61 -14.43 -10.78
CA ARG A 71 -25.35 -14.75 -10.09
C ARG A 71 -25.41 -14.46 -8.61
N ILE A 72 -26.12 -13.40 -8.24
CA ILE A 72 -26.22 -12.92 -6.86
C ILE A 72 -26.79 -14.03 -5.96
N ASP A 73 -27.72 -14.84 -6.47
CA ASP A 73 -28.40 -15.89 -5.71
C ASP A 73 -27.64 -17.23 -5.71
N ARG A 74 -26.75 -17.46 -6.69
CA ARG A 74 -26.05 -18.76 -6.88
C ARG A 74 -24.55 -18.72 -6.58
N ARG A 75 -23.94 -17.53 -6.52
CA ARG A 75 -22.50 -17.38 -6.37
C ARG A 75 -22.04 -18.02 -5.06
N VAL A 76 -20.88 -18.67 -5.13
CA VAL A 76 -20.26 -19.33 -3.99
C VAL A 76 -19.01 -18.55 -3.61
N PRO A 77 -18.95 -17.98 -2.40
CA PRO A 77 -17.73 -17.34 -1.89
C PRO A 77 -16.56 -18.33 -1.84
N VAL A 78 -15.37 -17.88 -2.23
CA VAL A 78 -14.15 -18.69 -2.32
C VAL A 78 -13.12 -18.27 -1.27
N THR A 79 -12.88 -16.97 -1.15
CA THR A 79 -11.91 -16.38 -0.22
C THR A 79 -12.21 -14.90 -0.03
N ALA A 80 -11.73 -14.33 1.09
CA ALA A 80 -11.63 -12.90 1.30
C ALA A 80 -10.29 -12.57 1.95
N PHE A 81 -9.60 -11.55 1.47
CA PHE A 81 -8.32 -11.08 2.03
C PHE A 81 -8.21 -9.56 1.95
N THR A 82 -7.29 -8.99 2.74
CA THR A 82 -7.01 -7.55 2.71
C THR A 82 -5.64 -7.28 2.09
N GLN A 83 -5.54 -6.21 1.29
CA GLN A 83 -4.28 -5.68 0.79
C GLN A 83 -3.91 -4.42 1.57
N PHE A 84 -2.68 -4.41 2.10
CA PHE A 84 -1.96 -3.19 2.46
C PHE A 84 -0.88 -2.90 1.42
N THR A 85 -0.55 -1.62 1.23
CA THR A 85 0.54 -1.23 0.33
C THR A 85 1.10 0.12 0.73
N ASP A 86 2.39 0.33 0.49
CA ASP A 86 3.02 1.64 0.64
C ASP A 86 2.71 2.21 2.05
N LEU A 87 3.00 1.39 3.07
CA LEU A 87 2.85 1.77 4.48
C LEU A 87 3.82 2.88 4.85
N HIS A 88 5.03 2.83 4.29
CA HIS A 88 6.13 3.75 4.56
C HIS A 88 6.29 3.97 6.06
N ILE A 89 6.52 2.88 6.80
CA ILE A 89 6.93 3.04 8.20
C ILE A 89 8.24 3.82 8.20
N THR A 90 8.18 5.05 8.69
CA THR A 90 9.17 6.11 8.40
C THR A 90 9.90 6.56 9.66
N ASP A 91 11.24 6.59 9.65
CA ASP A 91 12.00 7.42 10.58
C ASP A 91 12.09 8.86 10.06
N ALA A 92 11.13 9.71 10.44
CA ALA A 92 11.09 11.12 10.06
C ALA A 92 12.31 11.94 10.58
N GLN A 93 13.11 11.36 11.47
CA GLN A 93 14.30 11.99 12.04
C GLN A 93 15.59 11.51 11.37
N SER A 94 15.51 10.51 10.47
CA SER A 94 16.68 9.95 9.82
C SER A 94 17.48 11.02 9.08
N PRO A 95 18.82 11.05 9.20
CA PRO A 95 19.65 11.92 8.39
C PRO A 95 19.60 11.56 6.90
N ALA A 96 19.32 10.30 6.56
CA ALA A 96 19.30 9.76 5.21
C ALA A 96 17.98 10.04 4.47
N ARG A 97 17.52 11.29 4.53
CA ARG A 97 16.31 11.77 3.85
C ARG A 97 16.64 13.04 3.09
N PHE A 98 15.83 13.36 2.09
CA PHE A 98 15.95 14.56 1.28
C PHE A 98 14.65 15.38 1.29
N GLU A 99 14.12 15.61 2.47
CA GLU A 99 12.82 16.29 2.69
C GLU A 99 12.73 17.67 2.03
N TYR A 100 13.87 18.33 1.84
CA TYR A 100 13.94 19.64 1.20
C TYR A 100 13.49 19.62 -0.27
N LEU A 101 13.36 18.43 -0.87
CA LEU A 101 12.84 18.24 -2.23
C LEU A 101 11.32 18.24 -2.30
N HIS A 102 10.59 18.28 -1.19
CA HIS A 102 9.14 18.21 -1.20
C HIS A 102 8.43 19.24 -2.09
N PRO A 103 8.95 20.45 -2.37
CA PRO A 103 8.32 21.36 -3.33
C PRO A 103 8.44 20.91 -4.80
N LEU A 104 9.37 19.99 -5.09
CA LEU A 104 9.70 19.48 -6.43
C LEU A 104 9.30 18.02 -6.63
N ALA A 105 9.17 17.28 -5.53
CA ALA A 105 8.79 15.88 -5.46
C ALA A 105 8.02 15.66 -4.15
N GLY A 106 6.69 15.71 -4.23
CA GLY A 106 5.79 15.80 -3.06
C GLY A 106 6.07 14.75 -1.97
N GLY A 107 6.36 13.51 -2.36
CA GLY A 107 6.61 12.39 -1.45
C GLY A 107 7.91 12.46 -0.63
N ALA A 108 8.73 13.51 -0.78
CA ALA A 108 9.95 13.67 0.01
C ALA A 108 9.69 14.12 1.47
N PHE A 109 8.55 14.77 1.74
CA PHE A 109 8.12 15.14 3.09
C PHE A 109 6.62 15.33 3.12
N ARG A 110 5.99 14.78 4.16
CA ARG A 110 4.57 15.02 4.45
C ARG A 110 4.40 15.45 5.90
N PRO A 111 3.48 16.38 6.20
CA PRO A 111 3.32 16.93 7.55
C PRO A 111 2.94 15.88 8.61
N GLN A 112 2.38 14.74 8.20
CA GLN A 112 1.86 13.68 9.07
C GLN A 112 2.81 12.52 9.36
N GLU A 113 3.99 12.41 8.71
CA GLU A 113 4.82 11.18 8.71
C GLU A 113 5.22 10.71 10.12
N THR A 114 5.35 11.63 11.08
CA THR A 114 5.66 11.33 12.49
C THR A 114 4.58 10.52 13.21
N LEU A 115 3.35 10.45 12.68
CA LEU A 115 2.23 9.67 13.22
C LEU A 115 1.98 8.38 12.42
N GLY A 116 2.82 8.06 11.42
CA GLY A 116 2.58 6.98 10.45
C GLY A 116 2.37 5.60 11.07
N ALA A 117 3.26 5.17 11.98
CA ALA A 117 3.13 3.86 12.62
C ALA A 117 1.89 3.76 13.51
N LEU A 118 1.50 4.86 14.17
CA LEU A 118 0.28 4.93 14.98
C LEU A 118 -0.96 4.81 14.08
N ALA A 119 -0.99 5.54 12.96
CA ALA A 119 -2.08 5.45 12.01
C ALA A 119 -2.20 4.05 11.39
N ALA A 120 -1.07 3.42 11.06
CA ALA A 120 -1.03 2.04 10.57
C ALA A 120 -1.57 1.04 11.61
N ALA A 121 -1.28 1.21 12.90
CA ALA A 121 -1.86 0.39 13.96
C ALA A 121 -3.39 0.54 14.07
N HIS A 122 -3.93 1.73 13.80
CA HIS A 122 -5.37 1.95 13.69
C HIS A 122 -5.98 1.35 12.41
N LEU A 123 -5.21 1.23 11.33
CA LEU A 123 -5.63 0.47 10.15
C LEU A 123 -5.70 -1.03 10.46
N VAL A 124 -4.69 -1.59 11.13
CA VAL A 124 -4.69 -2.97 11.65
C VAL A 124 -5.92 -3.20 12.55
N GLN A 125 -6.22 -2.27 13.45
CA GLN A 125 -7.42 -2.33 14.30
C GLN A 125 -8.71 -2.42 13.48
N ARG A 126 -8.85 -1.66 12.39
CA ARG A 126 -10.02 -1.77 11.51
C ARG A 126 -10.11 -3.15 10.87
N ILE A 127 -8.99 -3.72 10.43
CA ILE A 127 -8.98 -5.04 9.78
C ILE A 127 -9.40 -6.13 10.76
N ASN A 128 -8.89 -6.14 11.99
CA ASN A 128 -9.32 -7.11 13.01
C ASN A 128 -10.83 -7.00 13.33
N GLN A 129 -11.41 -5.81 13.21
CA GLN A 129 -12.86 -5.63 13.37
C GLN A 129 -13.65 -6.19 12.16
N LEU A 130 -13.06 -6.18 10.95
CA LEU A 130 -13.60 -6.75 9.73
C LEU A 130 -13.38 -8.28 9.69
N ARG A 131 -14.17 -9.01 10.47
CA ARG A 131 -14.08 -10.49 10.55
C ARG A 131 -14.41 -11.24 9.25
N THR A 132 -15.16 -10.59 8.36
CA THR A 132 -15.64 -11.18 7.10
C THR A 132 -15.57 -10.17 5.98
N GLY A 133 -15.42 -10.66 4.75
CA GLY A 133 -15.59 -9.87 3.54
C GLY A 133 -16.97 -9.19 3.51
N PRO A 134 -17.04 -7.89 3.21
CA PRO A 134 -18.27 -7.10 3.34
C PRO A 134 -19.37 -7.47 2.33
N VAL A 135 -19.03 -8.12 1.21
CA VAL A 135 -20.00 -8.46 0.16
C VAL A 135 -20.42 -9.93 0.23
N THR A 136 -19.47 -10.85 0.39
CA THR A 136 -19.70 -12.28 0.34
C THR A 136 -19.97 -12.90 1.72
N GLY A 137 -19.55 -12.22 2.79
CA GLY A 137 -19.59 -12.74 4.15
C GLY A 137 -18.58 -13.86 4.42
N HIS A 138 -17.67 -14.13 3.49
CA HIS A 138 -16.59 -15.10 3.71
C HIS A 138 -15.68 -14.62 4.85
N PRO A 139 -15.19 -15.48 5.74
CA PRO A 139 -14.17 -15.11 6.73
C PRO A 139 -12.95 -14.46 6.06
N MET A 140 -12.35 -13.48 6.72
CA MET A 140 -11.07 -12.92 6.25
C MET A 140 -9.97 -13.96 6.45
N ASP A 141 -9.37 -14.43 5.38
CA ASP A 141 -8.41 -15.54 5.40
C ASP A 141 -6.98 -15.05 5.74
N PHE A 142 -6.58 -13.91 5.19
CA PHE A 142 -5.26 -13.31 5.42
C PHE A 142 -5.21 -11.82 5.03
N MET A 143 -4.09 -11.18 5.34
CA MET A 143 -3.67 -9.88 4.82
C MET A 143 -2.41 -10.05 3.95
N ILE A 144 -2.21 -9.25 2.91
CA ILE A 144 -0.96 -9.20 2.16
C ILE A 144 -0.47 -7.77 2.01
N THR A 145 0.82 -7.52 2.26
CA THR A 145 1.47 -6.27 1.89
C THR A 145 2.02 -6.37 0.47
N THR A 146 1.75 -5.39 -0.38
CA THR A 146 2.31 -5.33 -1.74
C THR A 146 3.57 -4.44 -1.81
N GLY A 147 4.43 -4.50 -0.80
CA GLY A 147 5.70 -3.76 -0.76
C GLY A 147 5.62 -2.35 -0.19
N ASP A 148 6.79 -1.74 -0.11
CA ASP A 148 7.04 -0.43 0.51
C ASP A 148 6.54 -0.41 1.97
N SER A 149 7.04 -1.41 2.70
CA SER A 149 6.74 -1.62 4.11
C SER A 149 7.44 -0.57 4.98
N THR A 150 8.72 -0.34 4.70
CA THR A 150 9.54 0.74 5.24
C THR A 150 9.64 1.89 4.25
N ASP A 151 10.09 3.07 4.68
CA ASP A 151 10.31 4.20 3.76
C ASP A 151 11.75 4.31 3.28
N ASN A 152 12.70 4.00 4.15
CA ASN A 152 14.11 4.25 3.93
C ASN A 152 14.95 3.01 4.26
N HIS A 153 14.37 1.81 4.17
CA HIS A 153 14.94 0.50 4.52
C HIS A 153 15.79 0.42 5.80
N GLU A 154 15.39 1.12 6.86
CA GLU A 154 16.15 1.12 8.11
C GLU A 154 15.74 -0.04 9.04
N ARG A 155 16.68 -0.56 9.84
CA ARG A 155 16.35 -1.59 10.84
C ARG A 155 15.30 -1.11 11.84
N ALA A 156 15.34 0.16 12.26
CA ALA A 156 14.34 0.77 13.12
C ALA A 156 12.94 0.71 12.50
N GLU A 157 12.82 1.10 11.22
CA GLU A 157 11.58 1.06 10.46
C GLU A 157 11.05 -0.37 10.33
N LEU A 158 11.92 -1.34 10.04
CA LEU A 158 11.57 -2.74 9.93
C LEU A 158 11.06 -3.31 11.26
N ASP A 159 11.69 -2.96 12.38
CA ASP A 159 11.24 -3.37 13.71
C ASP A 159 9.86 -2.78 14.04
N TRP A 160 9.61 -1.52 13.68
CA TRP A 160 8.30 -0.89 13.85
C TRP A 160 7.23 -1.51 12.95
N TYR A 161 7.57 -1.85 11.71
CA TYR A 161 6.69 -2.56 10.79
C TYR A 161 6.20 -3.89 11.39
N PHE A 162 7.11 -4.70 11.92
CA PHE A 162 6.73 -5.93 12.62
C PHE A 162 5.92 -5.66 13.88
N ALA A 163 6.29 -4.65 14.69
CA ALA A 163 5.51 -4.31 15.87
C ALA A 163 4.09 -3.83 15.53
N VAL A 164 3.90 -3.12 14.39
CA VAL A 164 2.58 -2.73 13.89
C VAL A 164 1.78 -3.97 13.48
N LEU A 165 2.33 -4.85 12.63
CA LEU A 165 1.56 -5.96 12.06
C LEU A 165 1.44 -7.18 12.99
N ASN A 166 2.43 -7.47 13.83
CA ASN A 166 2.39 -8.58 14.78
C ASN A 166 1.90 -8.16 16.17
N GLY A 167 1.84 -6.85 16.42
CA GLY A 167 1.43 -6.27 17.69
C GLY A 167 2.59 -6.15 18.67
N GLY A 168 2.34 -5.38 19.73
CA GLY A 168 3.32 -5.11 20.78
C GLY A 168 3.69 -3.63 20.90
N PRO A 169 4.54 -3.30 21.88
CA PRO A 169 4.95 -1.93 22.13
C PRO A 169 5.91 -1.44 21.04
N LEU A 170 5.70 -0.21 20.58
CA LEU A 170 6.65 0.48 19.72
C LEU A 170 6.65 2.00 19.99
N ALA A 171 7.73 2.64 19.59
CA ALA A 171 7.86 4.09 19.57
C ALA A 171 8.59 4.45 18.29
N GLN A 172 7.97 5.29 17.45
CA GLN A 172 8.54 5.77 16.19
C GLN A 172 9.61 6.84 16.48
N ASN A 173 10.67 6.44 17.19
CA ASN A 173 11.73 7.32 17.67
C ASN A 173 13.14 6.70 17.54
N THR A 174 14.02 7.45 16.89
CA THR A 174 15.47 7.23 16.81
C THR A 174 16.21 8.48 17.30
N GLY A 175 17.50 8.36 17.61
CA GLY A 175 18.30 9.47 18.10
C GLY A 175 17.94 9.86 19.53
N ALA A 176 17.69 11.14 19.79
CA ALA A 176 17.42 11.64 21.13
C ALA A 176 16.01 11.28 21.65
N ALA A 177 15.75 11.61 22.93
CA ALA A 177 14.42 11.50 23.53
C ALA A 177 13.45 12.61 23.07
N HIS A 178 13.98 13.71 22.50
CA HIS A 178 13.21 14.79 21.90
C HIS A 178 13.30 14.70 20.38
N TYR A 179 12.35 15.30 19.68
CA TYR A 179 12.30 15.26 18.22
C TYR A 179 13.43 16.07 17.58
N GLU A 180 14.11 15.48 16.60
CA GLU A 180 15.27 16.07 15.92
C GLU A 180 15.06 16.26 14.40
N GLY A 181 13.87 15.95 13.86
CA GLY A 181 13.55 16.06 12.43
C GLY A 181 13.23 17.48 11.93
N VAL A 182 12.83 17.60 10.66
CA VAL A 182 12.68 18.91 9.97
C VAL A 182 11.58 19.80 10.54
N GLN A 183 10.57 19.23 11.20
CA GLN A 183 9.46 19.98 11.80
C GLN A 183 9.85 20.75 13.09
N ASP A 184 11.07 20.57 13.60
CA ASP A 184 11.68 21.34 14.69
C ASP A 184 12.97 22.08 14.23
N SER A 185 13.10 22.32 12.92
CA SER A 185 14.34 22.88 12.36
C SER A 185 14.45 24.40 12.44
N GLY A 186 13.31 25.10 12.50
CA GLY A 186 13.24 26.55 12.32
C GLY A 186 13.25 27.00 10.85
N ASP A 187 13.30 26.08 9.89
CA ASP A 187 13.31 26.38 8.46
C ASP A 187 11.88 26.54 7.91
N PRO A 188 11.46 27.71 7.42
CA PRO A 188 10.08 27.96 6.97
C PRO A 188 9.64 27.11 5.75
N LEU A 189 10.54 26.32 5.17
CA LEU A 189 10.21 25.30 4.18
C LEU A 189 9.25 24.23 4.74
N TYR A 190 9.38 23.89 6.03
CA TYR A 190 8.63 22.80 6.66
C TYR A 190 7.55 23.29 7.61
N TRP A 191 6.55 22.44 7.88
CA TRP A 191 5.53 22.71 8.89
C TRP A 191 6.09 22.57 10.30
N HIS A 192 5.93 23.61 11.12
CA HIS A 192 6.31 23.64 12.54
C HIS A 192 5.05 23.52 13.42
N PRO A 193 4.63 22.30 13.80
CA PRO A 193 3.41 22.10 14.57
C PRO A 193 3.45 22.77 15.95
N GLU A 194 4.63 22.90 16.55
CA GLU A 194 4.82 23.56 17.84
C GLU A 194 4.63 25.10 17.78
N GLY A 195 4.66 25.67 16.56
CA GLY A 195 4.59 27.11 16.32
C GLY A 195 5.94 27.82 16.38
N GLY A 196 5.90 29.15 16.43
CA GLY A 196 7.11 30.00 16.53
C GLY A 196 7.83 30.30 15.21
N VAL A 197 7.36 29.73 14.10
CA VAL A 197 7.87 29.98 12.74
C VAL A 197 6.72 30.40 11.84
N ASP A 198 6.92 31.48 11.08
CA ASP A 198 6.01 31.89 10.00
C ASP A 198 6.32 31.04 8.76
N ASP A 199 5.88 29.78 8.77
CA ASP A 199 6.11 28.82 7.70
C ASP A 199 5.03 28.83 6.61
N ARG A 200 5.33 28.20 5.48
CA ARG A 200 4.42 28.12 4.32
C ARG A 200 3.14 27.31 4.55
N PHE A 201 3.12 26.45 5.57
CA PHE A 201 1.94 25.66 5.94
C PHE A 201 0.97 26.53 6.75
N ARG A 202 1.52 27.47 7.54
CA ARG A 202 0.76 28.48 8.28
C ARG A 202 -0.04 29.39 7.35
N GLU A 203 0.54 29.80 6.23
CA GLU A 203 -0.14 30.56 5.18
C GLU A 203 -1.33 29.78 4.57
N ARG A 204 -1.28 28.45 4.59
CA ARG A 204 -2.35 27.55 4.12
C ARG A 204 -3.37 27.18 5.21
N GLY A 205 -3.19 27.70 6.42
CA GLY A 205 -4.13 27.51 7.53
C GLY A 205 -3.92 26.22 8.32
N PHE A 206 -2.76 25.56 8.20
CA PHE A 206 -2.42 24.44 9.09
C PHE A 206 -2.58 24.86 10.56
N PRO A 207 -2.87 23.94 11.51
CA PRO A 207 -3.00 24.27 12.93
C PRO A 207 -1.65 24.36 13.65
N VAL A 208 -1.64 25.05 14.80
CA VAL A 208 -0.52 25.02 15.76
C VAL A 208 -0.97 24.07 16.84
N LEU A 209 -0.19 23.04 17.05
CA LEU A 209 -0.48 21.88 17.88
C LEU A 209 0.69 21.68 18.86
N PRO A 210 0.81 22.51 19.91
CA PRO A 210 1.89 22.38 20.87
C PRO A 210 1.87 21.02 21.58
N GLY A 211 3.01 20.36 21.64
CA GLY A 211 3.20 19.02 22.17
C GLY A 211 3.05 17.90 21.14
N LEU A 212 2.64 18.18 19.89
CA LEU A 212 2.41 17.14 18.88
C LEU A 212 3.67 16.30 18.65
N LEU A 213 4.85 16.92 18.54
CA LEU A 213 6.09 16.17 18.28
C LEU A 213 6.47 15.31 19.48
N THR A 214 6.17 15.76 20.71
CA THR A 214 6.35 14.94 21.92
C THR A 214 5.38 13.76 21.94
N ASP A 215 4.13 13.98 21.53
CA ASP A 215 3.10 12.94 21.48
C ASP A 215 3.37 11.92 20.38
N ALA A 216 3.91 12.34 19.23
CA ALA A 216 4.30 11.46 18.13
C ALA A 216 5.41 10.46 18.52
N LEU A 217 6.33 10.87 19.40
CA LEU A 217 7.40 10.01 19.90
C LEU A 217 6.98 9.12 21.07
N ARG A 218 5.76 9.30 21.61
CA ARG A 218 5.30 8.56 22.78
C ARG A 218 5.12 7.08 22.42
N PRO A 219 5.66 6.14 23.22
CA PRO A 219 5.41 4.73 23.00
C PRO A 219 3.91 4.40 23.07
N PHE A 220 3.46 3.53 22.17
CA PHE A 220 2.12 2.96 22.16
C PHE A 220 2.18 1.45 21.88
N ALA A 221 1.06 0.75 22.05
CA ALA A 221 0.96 -0.67 21.71
C ALA A 221 0.09 -0.84 20.47
N SER A 222 0.63 -1.47 19.43
CA SER A 222 -0.17 -1.92 18.30
C SER A 222 -0.97 -3.16 18.70
N PRO A 223 -2.24 -3.30 18.26
CA PRO A 223 -2.99 -4.53 18.48
C PRO A 223 -2.41 -5.74 17.73
N GLY A 224 -1.67 -5.52 16.63
CA GLY A 224 -1.28 -6.58 15.71
C GLY A 224 -2.48 -7.15 14.95
N LEU A 225 -2.23 -7.84 13.84
CA LEU A 225 -3.27 -8.56 13.10
C LEU A 225 -3.68 -9.83 13.85
N ASP A 226 -4.96 -10.18 13.78
CA ASP A 226 -5.50 -11.45 14.29
C ASP A 226 -5.68 -12.52 13.18
N ILE A 227 -5.26 -12.19 11.97
CA ILE A 227 -5.23 -13.06 10.79
C ILE A 227 -3.80 -13.21 10.25
N PRO A 228 -3.48 -14.32 9.57
CA PRO A 228 -2.18 -14.49 8.93
C PRO A 228 -1.88 -13.38 7.92
N TRP A 229 -0.61 -13.08 7.69
CA TRP A 229 -0.20 -12.12 6.67
C TRP A 229 1.03 -12.50 5.87
N TYR A 230 1.06 -12.01 4.63
CA TYR A 230 2.09 -12.25 3.62
C TYR A 230 2.78 -10.94 3.19
N ALA A 231 4.03 -11.03 2.75
CA ALA A 231 4.83 -9.87 2.38
C ALA A 231 5.30 -9.91 0.92
N VAL A 232 5.29 -8.75 0.27
CA VAL A 232 6.00 -8.49 -0.99
C VAL A 232 7.05 -7.44 -0.72
N PHE A 233 8.19 -7.52 -1.42
CA PHE A 233 9.28 -6.54 -1.32
C PHE A 233 9.06 -5.36 -2.29
N GLY A 234 9.24 -4.12 -1.83
CA GLY A 234 9.13 -2.90 -2.65
C GLY A 234 10.46 -2.15 -2.85
N ASN A 235 10.44 -1.01 -3.54
CA ASN A 235 11.63 -0.21 -3.78
C ASN A 235 12.06 0.60 -2.55
N HIS A 236 11.12 1.04 -1.70
CA HIS A 236 11.42 1.67 -0.40
C HIS A 236 11.98 0.68 0.64
N ASP A 237 11.78 -0.62 0.43
CA ASP A 237 12.45 -1.67 1.21
C ASP A 237 13.90 -1.94 0.74
N ASN A 238 14.38 -1.24 -0.29
CA ASN A 238 15.69 -1.48 -0.92
C ASN A 238 16.60 -0.26 -1.02
N SER A 239 16.07 0.95 -1.04
CA SER A 239 16.84 2.14 -1.40
C SER A 239 16.42 3.37 -0.61
N VAL A 240 17.32 4.35 -0.48
CA VAL A 240 17.03 5.64 0.16
C VAL A 240 15.76 6.24 -0.43
N MET A 241 14.72 6.37 0.40
CA MET A 241 13.37 6.81 0.06
C MET A 241 12.87 6.22 -1.27
N GLY A 242 13.14 4.94 -1.50
CA GLY A 242 12.69 4.19 -2.67
C GLY A 242 13.21 4.64 -4.03
N THR A 243 14.21 5.52 -4.08
CA THR A 243 14.62 6.17 -5.35
C THR A 243 16.11 6.18 -5.59
N LEU A 244 16.93 6.13 -4.54
CA LEU A 244 18.37 6.31 -4.69
C LEU A 244 19.12 5.06 -4.24
N ALA A 245 19.82 4.41 -5.17
CA ALA A 245 20.55 3.20 -4.86
C ALA A 245 21.70 3.45 -3.88
N ASP A 246 21.57 2.92 -2.67
CA ASP A 246 22.56 2.99 -1.59
C ASP A 246 23.97 2.59 -2.01
N GLN A 247 24.06 1.55 -2.84
CA GLN A 247 25.32 1.01 -3.34
C GLN A 247 26.11 2.01 -4.20
N ALA A 248 25.45 3.05 -4.73
CA ALA A 248 26.07 4.14 -5.48
C ALA A 248 26.56 5.31 -4.60
N ILE A 249 26.28 5.27 -3.29
CA ILE A 249 26.63 6.34 -2.35
C ILE A 249 27.82 5.90 -1.47
N PRO A 250 29.00 6.53 -1.61
CA PRO A 250 30.13 6.23 -0.73
C PRO A 250 29.79 6.54 0.73
N ARG A 251 30.09 5.58 1.63
CA ARG A 251 29.86 5.70 3.08
C ARG A 251 28.38 5.95 3.44
N VAL A 252 27.46 5.38 2.66
CA VAL A 252 26.01 5.50 2.88
C VAL A 252 25.60 5.19 4.32
N ASN A 253 26.14 4.14 4.94
CA ASN A 253 25.81 3.79 6.32
C ASN A 253 26.19 4.88 7.34
N ASP A 254 27.25 5.66 7.08
CA ASP A 254 27.63 6.79 7.94
C ASP A 254 26.65 7.96 7.79
N TRP A 255 26.00 8.08 6.63
CA TRP A 255 24.92 9.05 6.43
C TRP A 255 23.68 8.65 7.23
N TYR A 256 23.23 7.39 7.09
CA TYR A 256 22.09 6.85 7.86
C TYR A 256 22.27 6.97 9.37
N THR A 257 23.41 6.52 9.88
CA THR A 257 23.62 6.38 11.34
C THR A 257 24.26 7.60 12.00
N GLY A 258 24.70 8.57 11.21
CA GLY A 258 25.46 9.74 11.67
C GLY A 258 24.60 10.85 12.27
N ASP A 259 25.26 12.00 12.51
CA ASP A 259 24.67 13.20 13.11
C ASP A 259 24.29 14.28 12.08
N ARG A 260 24.55 14.06 10.79
CA ARG A 260 24.47 15.10 9.76
C ARG A 260 23.20 14.95 8.92
N LYS A 261 22.12 15.65 9.29
CA LYS A 261 20.88 15.71 8.51
C LYS A 261 20.88 16.92 7.58
N ILE A 262 20.75 16.68 6.27
CA ILE A 262 20.63 17.75 5.28
C ILE A 262 19.17 18.18 5.23
N ILE A 263 18.87 19.39 5.70
CA ILE A 263 17.50 19.92 5.79
C ILE A 263 17.20 20.95 4.69
N GLY A 264 18.18 21.32 3.88
CA GLY A 264 17.98 22.35 2.86
C GLY A 264 19.17 22.50 1.92
N ARG A 265 18.90 23.12 0.77
CA ARG A 265 19.86 23.49 -0.28
C ARG A 265 19.40 24.75 -0.99
N ASP A 266 20.29 25.34 -1.77
CA ASP A 266 19.85 26.32 -2.75
C ASP A 266 18.93 25.68 -3.82
N GLU A 267 18.05 26.50 -4.40
CA GLU A 267 17.00 26.06 -5.32
C GLU A 267 17.55 25.34 -6.56
N ARG A 268 18.71 25.78 -7.06
CA ARG A 268 19.32 25.19 -8.27
C ARG A 268 19.89 23.80 -7.97
N GLU A 269 20.55 23.63 -6.83
CA GLU A 269 21.04 22.33 -6.39
C GLU A 269 19.87 21.38 -6.08
N ALA A 270 18.81 21.87 -5.42
CA ALA A 270 17.61 21.08 -5.16
C ALA A 270 16.95 20.60 -6.47
N ALA A 271 16.81 21.47 -7.46
CA ALA A 271 16.29 21.12 -8.78
C ALA A 271 17.17 20.07 -9.49
N ALA A 272 18.49 20.19 -9.40
CA ALA A 272 19.40 19.21 -9.98
C ALA A 272 19.27 17.83 -9.32
N VAL A 273 19.11 17.77 -7.99
CA VAL A 273 18.85 16.52 -7.27
C VAL A 273 17.49 15.93 -7.65
N ALA A 274 16.43 16.74 -7.72
CA ALA A 274 15.10 16.25 -8.11
C ALA A 274 15.08 15.68 -9.54
N GLU A 275 15.72 16.33 -10.50
CA GLU A 275 15.86 15.82 -11.87
C GLU A 275 16.66 14.50 -11.93
N MET A 276 17.69 14.37 -11.10
CA MET A 276 18.47 13.14 -10.98
C MET A 276 17.60 11.97 -10.49
N LEU A 277 16.79 12.18 -9.45
CA LEU A 277 15.88 11.16 -8.90
C LEU A 277 14.77 10.76 -9.88
N ARG A 278 14.46 11.59 -10.88
CA ARG A 278 13.53 11.28 -11.98
C ARG A 278 14.16 10.53 -13.16
N GLY A 279 15.38 10.02 -13.01
CA GLY A 279 16.09 9.26 -14.06
C GLY A 279 17.17 10.05 -14.80
N GLY A 280 17.64 11.16 -14.24
CA GLY A 280 18.84 11.85 -14.71
C GLY A 280 20.08 10.95 -14.63
N ARG A 281 20.85 10.86 -15.74
CA ARG A 281 21.87 9.83 -16.00
C ARG A 281 23.10 9.75 -15.06
N GLU A 282 23.23 10.62 -14.06
CA GLU A 282 24.37 10.59 -13.13
C GLU A 282 23.92 10.75 -11.68
N VAL A 283 23.67 9.60 -11.03
CA VAL A 283 23.65 9.54 -9.57
C VAL A 283 25.09 9.51 -9.08
N SER A 284 25.50 10.56 -8.37
CA SER A 284 26.75 10.55 -7.63
C SER A 284 26.48 10.85 -6.16
N GLY A 285 27.05 10.07 -5.25
CA GLY A 285 26.97 10.37 -3.81
C GLY A 285 27.53 11.76 -3.47
N ARG A 286 28.39 12.36 -4.31
CA ARG A 286 28.84 13.76 -4.17
C ARG A 286 27.70 14.76 -4.43
N THR A 287 26.82 14.47 -5.39
CA THR A 287 25.63 15.28 -5.66
C THR A 287 24.69 15.26 -4.44
N ILE A 288 24.54 14.11 -3.80
CA ILE A 288 23.62 13.89 -2.66
C ILE A 288 24.18 14.32 -1.31
N LEU A 289 25.47 14.15 -1.04
CA LEU A 289 26.07 14.45 0.27
C LEU A 289 26.90 15.74 0.30
N GLY A 290 27.30 16.25 -0.88
CA GLY A 290 28.06 17.48 -1.03
C GLY A 290 27.20 18.70 -1.39
N GLY A 291 27.85 19.77 -1.82
CA GLY A 291 27.18 21.03 -2.21
C GLY A 291 26.96 21.99 -1.05
N ASN A 292 26.28 23.10 -1.35
CA ASN A 292 25.91 24.12 -0.38
C ASN A 292 24.66 23.69 0.38
N THR A 293 24.86 22.99 1.49
CA THR A 293 23.80 22.34 2.27
C THR A 293 23.53 23.07 3.57
N ILE A 294 22.24 23.18 3.92
CA ILE A 294 21.78 23.55 5.27
C ILE A 294 21.69 22.25 6.05
N VAL A 295 22.38 22.21 7.19
CA VAL A 295 22.59 20.97 7.95
C VAL A 295 22.15 21.18 9.38
N ARG A 296 21.35 20.24 9.87
CA ARG A 296 21.01 20.09 11.28
C ARG A 296 21.86 18.97 11.87
N THR A 297 22.39 19.22 13.07
CA THR A 297 22.97 18.15 13.88
C THR A 297 21.84 17.39 14.57
N VAL A 298 21.81 16.07 14.39
CA VAL A 298 20.89 15.15 15.06
C VAL A 298 21.69 14.12 15.85
N THR A 299 21.07 13.42 16.79
CA THR A 299 21.76 12.39 17.56
C THR A 299 22.00 11.15 16.68
N PRO A 300 23.25 10.65 16.57
CA PRO A 300 23.55 9.38 15.90
C PRO A 300 22.77 8.21 16.48
N ASP A 301 22.30 7.30 15.62
CA ASP A 301 21.60 6.09 16.05
C ASP A 301 21.93 4.93 15.12
N GLN A 302 22.44 3.83 15.68
CA GLN A 302 22.81 2.63 14.92
C GLN A 302 21.59 1.84 14.44
N ARG A 303 20.39 2.08 15.01
CA ARG A 303 19.16 1.46 14.55
C ARG A 303 18.72 1.96 13.16
N ARG A 304 19.24 3.11 12.71
CA ARG A 304 19.04 3.64 11.35
C ARG A 304 19.83 2.89 10.28
N HIS A 305 20.63 1.90 10.65
CA HIS A 305 21.43 1.15 9.68
C HIS A 305 20.51 0.53 8.61
N PRO A 306 20.82 0.72 7.31
CA PRO A 306 20.01 0.16 6.23
C PRO A 306 20.10 -1.37 6.20
N PHE A 307 19.02 -2.07 5.88
CA PHE A 307 19.02 -3.52 5.69
C PHE A 307 19.13 -3.91 4.21
N THR A 308 19.59 -5.14 3.92
CA THR A 308 19.56 -5.70 2.56
C THR A 308 18.30 -6.55 2.31
N THR A 309 18.01 -6.92 1.05
CA THR A 309 16.91 -7.87 0.75
C THR A 309 17.05 -9.17 1.56
N GLU A 310 18.26 -9.71 1.68
CA GLU A 310 18.52 -10.93 2.44
C GLU A 310 18.20 -10.74 3.93
N GLU A 311 18.52 -9.57 4.49
CA GLU A 311 18.19 -9.24 5.88
C GLU A 311 16.69 -8.99 6.08
N PHE A 312 16.00 -8.42 5.10
CA PHE A 312 14.54 -8.31 5.10
C PHE A 312 13.88 -9.70 5.12
N ILE A 313 14.32 -10.61 4.25
CA ILE A 313 13.82 -11.99 4.22
C ILE A 313 14.16 -12.71 5.53
N ALA A 314 15.39 -12.60 6.01
CA ALA A 314 15.80 -13.22 7.28
C ALA A 314 14.99 -12.71 8.47
N ALA A 315 14.64 -11.42 8.49
CA ALA A 315 13.76 -10.85 9.50
C ALA A 315 12.34 -11.44 9.45
N HIS A 316 11.78 -11.72 8.27
CA HIS A 316 10.47 -12.38 8.17
C HIS A 316 10.53 -13.86 8.58
N LEU A 317 11.69 -14.52 8.40
CA LEU A 317 11.93 -15.91 8.80
C LEU A 317 12.24 -16.08 10.30
N ASP A 318 12.40 -15.00 11.06
CA ASP A 318 12.62 -15.06 12.50
C ASP A 318 11.36 -15.54 13.23
N ASP A 319 11.46 -16.64 13.97
CA ASP A 319 10.37 -17.20 14.77
C ASP A 319 9.79 -16.17 15.76
N ALA A 320 10.63 -15.25 16.29
CA ALA A 320 10.17 -14.19 17.17
C ALA A 320 9.27 -13.16 16.47
N ARG A 321 9.29 -13.12 15.14
CA ARG A 321 8.56 -12.20 14.29
C ARG A 321 7.44 -12.88 13.50
N THR A 322 7.08 -14.13 13.84
CA THR A 322 6.00 -14.86 13.14
C THR A 322 4.61 -14.26 13.36
N GLY A 323 4.34 -13.67 14.53
CA GLY A 323 3.01 -13.10 14.85
C GLY A 323 1.86 -14.09 14.59
N PRO A 324 0.76 -13.68 13.92
CA PRO A 324 -0.36 -14.56 13.56
C PRO A 324 -0.02 -15.57 12.44
N GLY A 325 1.20 -15.52 11.90
CA GLY A 325 1.72 -16.41 10.88
C GLY A 325 1.36 -15.99 9.44
N PRO A 326 1.64 -16.86 8.45
CA PRO A 326 2.49 -18.05 8.60
C PRO A 326 3.93 -17.66 8.95
N ALA A 327 4.70 -18.59 9.52
CA ALA A 327 6.15 -18.39 9.69
C ALA A 327 6.78 -18.03 8.33
N GLY A 328 7.64 -17.01 8.32
CA GLY A 328 8.23 -16.48 7.08
C GLY A 328 7.36 -15.49 6.33
N HIS A 329 6.07 -15.33 6.66
CA HIS A 329 5.13 -14.45 5.96
C HIS A 329 5.14 -14.62 4.43
N GLY A 330 5.30 -15.88 4.00
CA GLY A 330 5.41 -16.28 2.60
C GLY A 330 6.82 -16.62 2.13
N PHE A 331 7.86 -16.07 2.75
CA PHE A 331 9.24 -16.46 2.45
C PHE A 331 9.56 -17.85 3.00
N ASP A 332 10.40 -18.60 2.28
CA ASP A 332 10.82 -19.96 2.65
C ASP A 332 12.31 -19.98 2.98
N ALA A 333 12.67 -20.49 4.16
CA ALA A 333 14.07 -20.66 4.57
C ALA A 333 14.84 -21.64 3.66
N ALA A 334 14.15 -22.59 3.01
CA ALA A 334 14.76 -23.54 2.09
C ALA A 334 15.06 -22.94 0.70
N ASP A 335 14.35 -21.87 0.31
CA ASP A 335 14.55 -21.12 -0.93
C ASP A 335 14.31 -19.62 -0.67
N PRO A 336 15.26 -18.92 -0.01
CA PRO A 336 15.08 -17.56 0.50
C PRO A 336 15.13 -16.52 -0.63
N LYS A 337 14.11 -16.56 -1.50
CA LYS A 337 13.91 -15.64 -2.61
C LYS A 337 12.85 -14.61 -2.26
N PRO A 338 12.95 -13.39 -2.82
CA PRO A 338 11.95 -12.34 -2.62
C PRO A 338 10.65 -12.56 -3.42
N HIS A 339 10.48 -13.73 -4.06
CA HIS A 339 9.29 -14.13 -4.78
C HIS A 339 8.94 -15.59 -4.46
N TYR A 340 7.66 -15.89 -4.38
CA TYR A 340 7.17 -17.19 -3.93
C TYR A 340 5.72 -17.42 -4.37
N THR A 341 5.22 -18.64 -4.18
CA THR A 341 3.79 -18.95 -4.30
C THR A 341 3.24 -19.36 -2.95
N PHE A 342 1.94 -19.14 -2.74
CA PHE A 342 1.22 -19.59 -1.56
C PHE A 342 -0.22 -19.95 -1.93
N ARG A 343 -0.86 -20.79 -1.12
CA ARG A 343 -2.25 -21.17 -1.35
C ARG A 343 -3.16 -20.13 -0.71
N ILE A 344 -3.99 -19.49 -1.53
CA ILE A 344 -5.05 -18.57 -1.08
C ILE A 344 -6.25 -19.37 -0.58
N ALA A 345 -6.71 -20.32 -1.40
CA ALA A 345 -7.85 -21.18 -1.12
C ALA A 345 -7.71 -22.53 -1.87
N PRO A 346 -8.56 -23.53 -1.64
CA PRO A 346 -8.63 -24.69 -2.54
C PRO A 346 -8.80 -24.27 -4.01
N GLY A 347 -7.84 -24.63 -4.86
CA GLY A 347 -7.85 -24.29 -6.29
C GLY A 347 -7.51 -22.83 -6.60
N VAL A 348 -7.03 -22.04 -5.64
CA VAL A 348 -6.57 -20.66 -5.86
C VAL A 348 -5.16 -20.46 -5.31
N THR A 349 -4.25 -20.05 -6.17
CA THR A 349 -2.82 -19.86 -5.89
C THR A 349 -2.46 -18.39 -5.99
N GLY A 350 -1.86 -17.87 -4.92
CA GLY A 350 -1.22 -16.57 -4.87
C GLY A 350 0.22 -16.64 -5.36
N ILE A 351 0.65 -15.64 -6.12
CA ILE A 351 2.01 -15.53 -6.64
C ILE A 351 2.58 -14.15 -6.24
N ALA A 352 3.47 -14.12 -5.27
CA ALA A 352 4.19 -12.92 -4.87
C ALA A 352 5.43 -12.74 -5.73
N MET A 353 5.55 -11.60 -6.40
CA MET A 353 6.63 -11.25 -7.30
C MET A 353 7.47 -10.10 -6.74
N ASP A 354 8.79 -10.29 -6.73
CA ASP A 354 9.74 -9.19 -6.60
C ASP A 354 9.81 -8.43 -7.93
N SER A 355 9.28 -7.21 -7.97
CA SER A 355 9.40 -6.31 -9.12
C SER A 355 10.45 -5.23 -8.92
N THR A 356 11.22 -5.26 -7.82
CA THR A 356 12.19 -4.24 -7.46
C THR A 356 13.50 -4.40 -8.25
N ASN A 357 13.94 -3.30 -8.86
CA ASN A 357 15.28 -3.20 -9.44
C ASN A 357 16.21 -2.47 -8.46
N THR A 358 17.27 -3.15 -8.01
CA THR A 358 18.12 -2.59 -6.94
C THR A 358 19.13 -1.55 -7.41
N ALA A 359 19.18 -1.29 -8.73
CA ALA A 359 19.98 -0.21 -9.29
C ALA A 359 19.39 1.20 -9.05
N GLY A 360 18.28 1.30 -8.30
CA GLY A 360 17.64 2.55 -7.90
C GLY A 360 16.61 3.06 -8.89
N LEU A 361 16.17 4.30 -8.66
CA LEU A 361 14.94 4.92 -9.18
C LEU A 361 13.69 4.21 -8.64
N ALA A 362 12.54 4.84 -8.87
CA ALA A 362 11.25 4.30 -8.46
C ALA A 362 10.79 3.13 -9.34
N GLU A 363 11.27 3.02 -10.59
CA GLU A 363 10.72 2.07 -11.55
C GLU A 363 11.21 0.62 -11.33
N GLY A 364 10.34 -0.35 -11.64
CA GLY A 364 10.60 -1.77 -11.43
C GLY A 364 10.87 -2.57 -12.71
N SER A 365 11.15 -3.87 -12.56
CA SER A 365 11.16 -4.87 -13.65
C SER A 365 11.34 -6.28 -13.07
N LEU A 366 11.11 -7.34 -13.84
CA LEU A 366 11.49 -8.71 -13.45
C LEU A 366 12.84 -9.11 -14.04
N GLY A 367 13.63 -9.85 -13.27
CA GLY A 367 14.73 -10.63 -13.83
C GLY A 367 14.21 -11.74 -14.73
N LEU A 368 14.92 -12.06 -15.82
CA LEU A 368 14.51 -13.09 -16.77
C LEU A 368 14.29 -14.47 -16.11
N ASP A 369 15.05 -14.80 -15.07
CA ASP A 369 14.90 -16.08 -14.38
C ASP A 369 13.58 -16.14 -13.58
N GLN A 370 13.20 -15.05 -12.90
CA GLN A 370 11.90 -14.96 -12.23
C GLN A 370 10.75 -14.93 -13.23
N TYR A 371 10.91 -14.27 -14.38
CA TYR A 371 9.92 -14.29 -15.46
C TYR A 371 9.67 -15.72 -15.98
N ARG A 372 10.73 -16.51 -16.16
CA ARG A 372 10.63 -17.93 -16.55
C ARG A 372 10.03 -18.80 -15.45
N TRP A 373 10.42 -18.55 -14.19
CA TRP A 373 9.80 -19.21 -13.05
C TRP A 373 8.29 -18.95 -13.00
N LEU A 374 7.86 -17.72 -13.27
CA LEU A 374 6.44 -17.35 -13.33
C LEU A 374 5.73 -18.12 -14.45
N GLU A 375 6.31 -18.17 -15.65
CA GLU A 375 5.79 -18.98 -16.76
C GLU A 375 5.65 -20.47 -16.37
N ASP A 376 6.64 -21.02 -15.67
CA ASP A 376 6.63 -22.41 -15.22
C ASP A 376 5.57 -22.67 -14.14
N VAL A 377 5.38 -21.74 -13.18
CA VAL A 377 4.31 -21.80 -12.17
C VAL A 377 2.94 -21.85 -12.83
N LEU A 378 2.68 -20.89 -13.72
CA LEU A 378 1.40 -20.80 -14.43
C LEU A 378 1.18 -22.05 -15.28
N THR A 379 2.19 -22.47 -16.06
CA THR A 379 2.11 -23.67 -16.89
C THR A 379 1.78 -24.91 -16.06
N ARG A 380 2.39 -25.12 -14.89
CA ARG A 380 2.13 -26.32 -14.07
C ARG A 380 0.69 -26.41 -13.55
N GLY A 381 0.05 -25.27 -13.24
CA GLY A 381 -1.32 -25.22 -12.72
C GLY A 381 -2.38 -24.98 -13.80
N SER A 382 -2.03 -25.01 -15.08
CA SER A 382 -2.98 -24.79 -16.18
C SER A 382 -3.13 -26.04 -17.06
N SER A 383 -4.35 -26.56 -17.15
CA SER A 383 -4.77 -27.61 -18.10
C SER A 383 -4.79 -27.10 -19.54
N THR A 384 -4.98 -25.79 -19.72
CA THR A 384 -4.96 -25.09 -21.01
C THR A 384 -4.15 -23.80 -20.88
N TYR A 385 -3.24 -23.57 -21.81
CA TYR A 385 -2.50 -22.32 -21.93
C TYR A 385 -2.09 -22.07 -23.39
N TYR A 386 -1.49 -20.92 -23.68
CA TYR A 386 -1.00 -20.57 -25.00
C TYR A 386 0.53 -20.43 -24.99
N ASP A 387 1.22 -20.94 -25.99
CA ASP A 387 2.67 -20.76 -26.09
C ASP A 387 3.05 -19.35 -26.56
N ALA A 388 4.35 -19.04 -26.60
CA ALA A 388 4.86 -17.73 -27.00
C ALA A 388 4.50 -17.29 -28.44
N VAL A 389 4.04 -18.21 -29.29
CA VAL A 389 3.55 -17.92 -30.65
C VAL A 389 2.02 -18.01 -30.75
N GLY A 390 1.33 -18.10 -29.62
CA GLY A 390 -0.13 -18.07 -29.53
C GLY A 390 -0.82 -19.40 -29.83
N ARG A 391 -0.11 -20.53 -29.86
CA ARG A 391 -0.75 -21.84 -30.06
C ARG A 391 -1.27 -22.38 -28.75
N LYS A 392 -2.52 -22.84 -28.77
CA LYS A 392 -3.14 -23.53 -27.64
C LYS A 392 -2.40 -24.84 -27.33
N GLN A 393 -2.03 -24.98 -26.07
CA GLN A 393 -1.46 -26.17 -25.47
C GLN A 393 -2.45 -26.72 -24.44
N THR A 394 -2.46 -28.04 -24.28
CA THR A 394 -3.31 -28.71 -23.28
C THR A 394 -2.53 -29.79 -22.57
N GLN A 395 -2.77 -29.97 -21.28
CA GLN A 395 -2.16 -31.02 -20.46
C GLN A 395 -3.13 -31.54 -19.40
N HIS A 396 -2.85 -32.73 -18.86
CA HIS A 396 -3.70 -33.38 -17.87
C HIS A 396 -3.31 -32.97 -16.44
N VAL A 397 -3.77 -31.81 -16.01
CA VAL A 397 -3.66 -31.30 -14.63
C VAL A 397 -5.01 -30.77 -14.16
N THR A 398 -5.20 -30.69 -12.84
CA THR A 398 -6.29 -29.91 -12.27
C THR A 398 -5.91 -28.44 -12.36
N ASP A 399 -6.78 -27.61 -12.93
CA ASP A 399 -6.55 -26.17 -13.00
C ASP A 399 -6.39 -25.57 -11.60
N GLU A 400 -5.59 -24.52 -11.49
CA GLU A 400 -5.59 -23.57 -10.38
C GLU A 400 -6.00 -22.20 -10.92
N LEU A 401 -6.67 -21.36 -10.12
CA LEU A 401 -6.87 -19.96 -10.42
C LEU A 401 -5.72 -19.15 -9.83
N PHE A 402 -5.22 -18.15 -10.55
CA PHE A 402 -4.06 -17.38 -10.12
C PHE A 402 -4.40 -15.93 -9.78
N VAL A 403 -3.87 -15.46 -8.66
CA VAL A 403 -3.82 -14.05 -8.27
C VAL A 403 -2.37 -13.67 -8.03
N LEU A 404 -1.89 -12.66 -8.75
CA LEU A 404 -0.52 -12.20 -8.65
C LEU A 404 -0.43 -10.98 -7.75
N PHE A 405 0.71 -10.82 -7.08
CA PHE A 405 1.02 -9.70 -6.21
C PHE A 405 2.40 -9.16 -6.55
N SER A 406 2.53 -7.85 -6.69
CA SER A 406 3.83 -7.18 -6.81
C SER A 406 3.73 -5.78 -6.23
N HIS A 407 4.88 -5.14 -6.04
CA HIS A 407 4.88 -3.73 -5.69
C HIS A 407 4.53 -2.85 -6.90
N HIS A 408 5.38 -2.87 -7.93
CA HIS A 408 5.18 -2.11 -9.16
C HIS A 408 4.00 -2.60 -10.00
N THR A 409 3.37 -1.68 -10.73
CA THR A 409 2.33 -1.94 -11.72
C THR A 409 2.92 -2.37 -13.07
N SER A 410 2.09 -2.85 -13.98
CA SER A 410 2.48 -3.08 -15.37
C SER A 410 3.03 -1.81 -16.03
N GLY A 411 2.49 -0.63 -15.69
CA GLY A 411 2.89 0.65 -16.25
C GLY A 411 4.21 1.20 -15.69
N THR A 412 4.60 0.80 -14.48
CA THR A 412 5.81 1.29 -13.77
C THR A 412 6.94 0.27 -13.73
N MET A 413 6.80 -0.83 -14.47
CA MET A 413 7.86 -1.79 -14.67
C MET A 413 8.68 -1.43 -15.91
N THR A 414 9.37 -0.29 -15.87
CA THR A 414 10.13 0.26 -17.00
C THR A 414 11.65 0.21 -16.82
N ALA A 415 12.14 -0.25 -15.67
CA ALA A 415 13.56 -0.31 -15.32
C ALA A 415 14.29 -1.48 -15.99
N LEU A 416 14.58 -1.36 -17.28
CA LEU A 416 15.20 -2.42 -18.10
C LEU A 416 16.74 -2.47 -18.05
N TRP A 417 17.37 -1.67 -17.21
CA TRP A 417 18.83 -1.67 -17.01
C TRP A 417 19.28 -2.75 -16.01
N PRO A 418 20.58 -3.09 -15.97
CA PRO A 418 21.10 -4.12 -15.06
C PRO A 418 20.72 -3.87 -13.60
N ASP A 419 20.23 -4.91 -12.93
CA ASP A 419 19.94 -4.93 -11.50
C ASP A 419 21.21 -5.27 -10.71
N PHE A 420 21.52 -4.54 -9.64
CA PHE A 420 22.74 -4.79 -8.86
C PHE A 420 22.77 -6.18 -8.20
N ARG A 421 21.62 -6.76 -7.85
CA ARG A 421 21.54 -8.15 -7.35
C ARG A 421 21.82 -9.19 -8.43
N SER A 422 21.67 -8.86 -9.70
CA SER A 422 21.78 -9.80 -10.83
C SER A 422 22.17 -9.09 -12.13
N PRO A 423 23.38 -8.49 -12.22
CA PRO A 423 23.73 -7.57 -13.31
C PRO A 423 23.83 -8.25 -14.69
N GLY A 424 23.99 -9.58 -14.73
CA GLY A 424 24.04 -10.36 -15.96
C GLY A 424 22.69 -10.81 -16.50
N GLN A 425 21.59 -10.61 -15.76
CA GLN A 425 20.27 -11.06 -16.18
C GLN A 425 19.55 -9.98 -16.99
N PRO A 426 19.02 -10.31 -18.18
CA PRO A 426 18.10 -9.42 -18.87
C PRO A 426 16.88 -9.09 -18.00
N ARG A 427 16.38 -7.87 -18.13
CA ARG A 427 15.17 -7.40 -17.44
C ARG A 427 13.97 -7.45 -18.36
N VAL A 428 12.81 -7.78 -17.79
CA VAL A 428 11.51 -7.83 -18.46
C VAL A 428 10.60 -6.78 -17.84
N GLY A 429 10.06 -5.90 -18.68
CA GLY A 429 9.13 -4.85 -18.25
C GLY A 429 7.69 -5.33 -18.17
N GLY A 430 6.80 -4.48 -17.65
CA GLY A 430 5.42 -4.83 -17.37
C GLY A 430 4.64 -5.29 -18.60
N ASP A 431 4.85 -4.69 -19.77
CA ASP A 431 4.27 -5.17 -21.03
C ASP A 431 4.63 -6.64 -21.34
N GLY A 432 5.84 -7.07 -20.98
CA GLY A 432 6.27 -8.44 -21.12
C GLY A 432 5.52 -9.38 -20.17
N VAL A 433 5.32 -8.93 -18.93
CA VAL A 433 4.54 -9.66 -17.92
C VAL A 433 3.08 -9.76 -18.33
N VAL A 434 2.44 -8.66 -18.76
CA VAL A 434 1.05 -8.66 -19.26
C VAL A 434 0.88 -9.67 -20.40
N ARG A 435 1.77 -9.65 -21.40
CA ARG A 435 1.75 -10.65 -22.48
C ARG A 435 1.93 -12.08 -22.00
N LEU A 436 2.71 -12.31 -20.94
CA LEU A 436 2.82 -13.63 -20.34
C LEU A 436 1.50 -14.05 -19.69
N LEU A 437 0.90 -13.20 -18.87
CA LEU A 437 -0.34 -13.50 -18.15
C LEU A 437 -1.52 -13.76 -19.11
N GLN A 438 -1.62 -13.00 -20.20
CA GLN A 438 -2.62 -13.20 -21.25
C GLN A 438 -2.47 -14.54 -22.02
N ARG A 439 -1.47 -15.36 -21.70
CA ARG A 439 -1.37 -16.72 -22.24
C ARG A 439 -2.10 -17.75 -21.39
N PHE A 440 -2.61 -17.38 -20.21
CA PHE A 440 -3.18 -18.30 -19.23
C PHE A 440 -4.62 -17.88 -18.87
N PRO A 441 -5.65 -18.60 -19.35
CA PRO A 441 -7.07 -18.27 -19.09
C PRO A 441 -7.52 -18.31 -17.62
N ASN A 442 -6.69 -18.85 -16.74
CA ASN A 442 -6.95 -19.03 -15.32
C ASN A 442 -6.28 -17.97 -14.44
N VAL A 443 -5.70 -16.91 -15.03
CA VAL A 443 -5.25 -15.72 -14.29
C VAL A 443 -6.44 -14.79 -14.06
N LEU A 444 -6.78 -14.53 -12.79
CA LEU A 444 -7.91 -13.68 -12.43
C LEU A 444 -7.50 -12.22 -12.28
N ALA A 445 -6.41 -11.99 -11.54
CA ALA A 445 -6.00 -10.65 -11.16
C ALA A 445 -4.49 -10.53 -10.89
N TRP A 446 -4.01 -9.29 -11.00
CA TRP A 446 -2.71 -8.82 -10.56
C TRP A 446 -2.91 -7.62 -9.63
N VAL A 447 -2.61 -7.79 -8.35
CA VAL A 447 -2.81 -6.81 -7.27
C VAL A 447 -1.48 -6.12 -6.95
N ASN A 448 -1.46 -4.78 -6.90
CA ASN A 448 -0.24 -3.99 -6.72
C ASN A 448 -0.46 -2.62 -6.06
N GLY A 449 0.65 -1.89 -5.84
CA GLY A 449 0.73 -0.59 -5.18
C GLY A 449 1.62 0.40 -5.95
N HIS A 450 2.58 1.03 -5.30
CA HIS A 450 3.64 1.86 -5.92
C HIS A 450 3.19 3.22 -6.48
N THR A 451 2.06 3.29 -7.19
CA THR A 451 1.59 4.56 -7.80
C THR A 451 0.82 5.45 -6.83
N HIS A 452 0.60 4.97 -5.60
CA HIS A 452 -0.16 5.63 -4.55
C HIS A 452 -1.62 5.97 -4.95
N ARG A 453 -2.15 5.37 -6.02
CA ARG A 453 -3.47 5.69 -6.58
C ARG A 453 -4.40 4.49 -6.61
N ASN A 454 -5.68 4.68 -6.36
CA ASN A 454 -6.66 3.64 -6.68
C ASN A 454 -6.91 3.63 -8.21
N THR A 455 -6.49 2.56 -8.88
CA THR A 455 -6.69 2.37 -10.33
C THR A 455 -6.99 0.91 -10.60
N ILE A 456 -8.04 0.62 -11.38
CA ILE A 456 -8.36 -0.75 -11.81
C ILE A 456 -8.34 -0.82 -13.33
N THR A 457 -7.40 -1.60 -13.86
CA THR A 457 -7.15 -1.71 -15.31
C THR A 457 -7.60 -3.07 -15.84
N PRO A 458 -8.52 -3.13 -16.81
CA PRO A 458 -8.82 -4.38 -17.52
C PRO A 458 -7.73 -4.68 -18.55
N HIS A 459 -7.04 -5.81 -18.40
CA HIS A 459 -6.12 -6.32 -19.42
C HIS A 459 -6.85 -7.28 -20.35
N GLY A 460 -7.57 -6.74 -21.33
CA GLY A 460 -8.27 -7.53 -22.34
C GLY A 460 -7.33 -8.20 -23.36
N ALA A 461 -7.78 -9.30 -23.95
CA ALA A 461 -7.09 -10.02 -25.01
C ALA A 461 -8.07 -10.36 -26.16
N ASP A 462 -7.54 -10.76 -27.33
CA ASP A 462 -8.37 -11.13 -28.49
C ASP A 462 -9.37 -12.27 -28.19
N ASP A 463 -9.00 -13.15 -27.26
CA ASP A 463 -9.91 -14.14 -26.68
C ASP A 463 -10.26 -13.64 -25.28
N PRO A 464 -11.53 -13.29 -25.01
CA PRO A 464 -11.95 -12.76 -23.71
C PRO A 464 -11.58 -13.65 -22.53
N GLU A 465 -11.50 -14.98 -22.71
CA GLU A 465 -11.12 -15.93 -21.65
C GLU A 465 -9.69 -15.70 -21.13
N ARG A 466 -8.87 -14.92 -21.85
CA ARG A 466 -7.48 -14.61 -21.46
C ARG A 466 -7.32 -13.23 -20.84
N GLY A 467 -8.43 -12.54 -20.55
CA GLY A 467 -8.40 -11.25 -19.88
C GLY A 467 -8.27 -11.41 -18.36
N PHE A 468 -7.58 -10.47 -17.72
CA PHE A 468 -7.46 -10.41 -16.25
C PHE A 468 -7.50 -8.96 -15.76
N TRP A 469 -7.74 -8.77 -14.46
CA TRP A 469 -7.79 -7.44 -13.83
C TRP A 469 -6.45 -7.07 -13.20
N GLU A 470 -5.95 -5.87 -13.46
CA GLU A 470 -4.90 -5.27 -12.61
C GLU A 470 -5.55 -4.32 -11.61
N ILE A 471 -5.26 -4.48 -10.32
CA ILE A 471 -5.90 -3.79 -9.20
C ILE A 471 -4.81 -3.07 -8.41
N ASN A 472 -4.72 -1.75 -8.61
CA ASN A 472 -3.82 -0.90 -7.86
C ASN A 472 -4.55 -0.22 -6.69
N THR A 473 -3.93 -0.23 -5.51
CA THR A 473 -4.47 0.42 -4.32
C THR A 473 -3.63 1.66 -3.96
N ALA A 474 -4.31 2.70 -3.45
CA ALA A 474 -3.64 3.89 -2.97
C ALA A 474 -2.77 3.60 -1.74
N SER A 475 -1.72 4.41 -1.54
CA SER A 475 -0.80 4.23 -0.41
C SER A 475 -1.47 4.51 0.92
N HIS A 476 -0.82 4.09 2.01
CA HIS A 476 -1.24 4.44 3.37
C HIS A 476 -0.55 5.69 3.90
N VAL A 477 0.47 6.18 3.20
CA VAL A 477 1.22 7.38 3.57
C VAL A 477 0.60 8.68 3.04
N ASP A 478 0.06 8.64 1.82
CA ASP A 478 -0.62 9.77 1.17
C ASP A 478 -2.13 9.67 1.28
N TYR A 479 -2.81 10.82 1.21
CA TYR A 479 -4.26 10.83 1.07
C TYR A 479 -4.66 10.07 -0.22
N PRO A 480 -5.58 9.08 -0.17
CA PRO A 480 -6.63 8.91 0.82
C PRO A 480 -6.38 7.90 1.95
N GLN A 481 -5.23 7.23 2.00
CA GLN A 481 -4.88 6.27 3.07
C GLN A 481 -5.86 5.09 3.18
N LEU A 482 -6.16 4.46 2.06
CA LEU A 482 -7.18 3.40 1.96
C LEU A 482 -6.55 2.03 1.76
N ALA A 483 -6.94 1.06 2.59
CA ALA A 483 -6.72 -0.37 2.32
C ALA A 483 -7.83 -0.94 1.43
N ARG A 484 -7.62 -2.13 0.88
CA ARG A 484 -8.59 -2.79 0.00
C ARG A 484 -8.86 -4.23 0.45
N VAL A 485 -10.12 -4.55 0.66
CA VAL A 485 -10.59 -5.93 0.83
C VAL A 485 -10.91 -6.49 -0.55
N ILE A 486 -10.33 -7.65 -0.86
CA ILE A 486 -10.57 -8.39 -2.10
C ILE A 486 -11.28 -9.71 -1.76
N GLU A 487 -12.44 -9.94 -2.38
CA GLU A 487 -13.22 -11.17 -2.21
C GLU A 487 -13.42 -11.85 -3.56
N ILE A 488 -13.27 -13.17 -3.60
CA ILE A 488 -13.46 -13.98 -4.82
C ILE A 488 -14.72 -14.82 -4.66
N ALA A 489 -15.60 -14.80 -5.66
CA ALA A 489 -16.78 -15.66 -5.71
C ALA A 489 -16.95 -16.30 -7.09
N ASP A 490 -17.22 -17.61 -7.12
CA ASP A 490 -17.61 -18.33 -8.34
C ASP A 490 -19.09 -18.10 -8.61
N ASN A 491 -19.41 -17.45 -9.72
CA ASN A 491 -20.77 -17.13 -10.11
C ASN A 491 -21.54 -18.34 -10.65
N ARG A 492 -20.92 -19.52 -10.78
CA ARG A 492 -21.54 -20.77 -11.26
C ARG A 492 -22.13 -20.67 -12.67
N ASP A 493 -21.58 -19.78 -13.48
CA ASP A 493 -22.02 -19.51 -14.87
C ASP A 493 -20.84 -19.38 -15.85
N GLY A 494 -19.62 -19.74 -15.42
CA GLY A 494 -18.40 -19.54 -16.20
C GLY A 494 -17.75 -18.17 -16.00
N THR A 495 -18.20 -17.39 -15.00
CA THR A 495 -17.54 -16.17 -14.56
C THR A 495 -17.17 -16.22 -13.07
N ILE A 496 -16.20 -15.40 -12.70
CA ILE A 496 -15.80 -15.10 -11.32
C ILE A 496 -16.07 -13.62 -11.05
N SER A 497 -16.53 -13.32 -9.84
CA SER A 497 -16.60 -11.94 -9.32
C SER A 497 -15.43 -11.70 -8.37
N LEU A 498 -14.69 -10.61 -8.62
CA LEU A 498 -13.72 -10.04 -7.69
C LEU A 498 -14.32 -8.77 -7.08
N PHE A 499 -14.61 -8.77 -5.78
CA PHE A 499 -15.06 -7.57 -5.08
C PHE A 499 -13.87 -6.81 -4.55
N THR A 500 -13.84 -5.49 -4.68
CA THR A 500 -12.71 -4.66 -4.22
C THR A 500 -13.17 -3.52 -3.33
N THR A 501 -13.48 -3.81 -2.07
CA THR A 501 -14.05 -2.82 -1.15
C THR A 501 -12.96 -2.04 -0.43
N LEU A 502 -12.99 -0.70 -0.48
CA LEU A 502 -12.02 0.15 0.20
C LEU A 502 -12.35 0.33 1.69
N VAL A 503 -11.31 0.48 2.49
CA VAL A 503 -11.38 0.54 3.96
C VAL A 503 -10.49 1.67 4.48
N GLU A 504 -11.03 2.47 5.39
CA GLU A 504 -10.29 3.50 6.13
C GLU A 504 -9.84 2.97 7.50
N ALA A 505 -8.77 3.53 8.06
CA ALA A 505 -8.32 3.20 9.41
C ALA A 505 -9.40 3.42 10.49
N ASP A 506 -9.25 2.74 11.64
CA ASP A 506 -10.15 2.89 12.78
C ASP A 506 -9.87 4.17 13.58
N SER A 507 -10.16 5.32 12.96
CA SER A 507 -10.06 6.63 13.60
C SER A 507 -11.36 7.44 13.43
N PRO A 508 -11.68 8.33 14.38
CA PRO A 508 -12.70 9.34 14.20
C PRO A 508 -12.46 10.15 12.91
N TYR A 509 -13.53 10.62 12.27
CA TYR A 509 -13.39 11.53 11.12
C TYR A 509 -12.86 12.90 11.54
N GLN A 510 -13.14 13.29 12.78
CA GLN A 510 -12.70 14.54 13.37
C GLN A 510 -12.33 14.30 14.84
N ALA A 511 -11.28 14.95 15.31
CA ALA A 511 -10.88 14.98 16.72
C ALA A 511 -10.71 16.42 17.21
N ASP A 512 -10.81 16.66 18.52
CA ASP A 512 -10.34 17.93 19.07
C ASP A 512 -8.81 18.00 18.95
N TYR A 513 -8.24 19.17 18.69
CA TYR A 513 -6.79 19.33 18.64
C TYR A 513 -6.13 19.20 20.01
N ASP A 514 -6.88 19.41 21.09
CA ASP A 514 -6.42 19.16 22.46
C ASP A 514 -6.53 17.68 22.86
N ASP A 515 -7.23 16.85 22.08
CA ASP A 515 -7.30 15.41 22.31
C ASP A 515 -6.02 14.73 21.81
N ARG A 516 -5.20 14.29 22.76
CA ARG A 516 -3.92 13.61 22.52
C ARG A 516 -4.03 12.08 22.60
N SER A 517 -5.23 11.53 22.49
CA SER A 517 -5.42 10.08 22.45
C SER A 517 -4.90 9.48 21.14
N PRO A 518 -4.48 8.20 21.13
CA PRO A 518 -4.10 7.48 19.92
C PRO A 518 -5.08 7.64 18.75
N ALA A 519 -6.38 7.50 19.04
CA ALA A 519 -7.43 7.63 18.03
C ALA A 519 -7.53 9.05 17.45
N ALA A 520 -7.35 10.08 18.28
CA ALA A 520 -7.34 11.48 17.83
C ALA A 520 -6.11 11.80 16.97
N LEU A 521 -4.94 11.28 17.34
CA LEU A 521 -3.72 11.42 16.53
C LEU A 521 -3.83 10.67 15.18
N ALA A 522 -4.43 9.49 15.16
CA ALA A 522 -4.73 8.78 13.91
C ALA A 522 -5.76 9.53 13.03
N ALA A 523 -6.72 10.24 13.63
CA ALA A 523 -7.62 11.13 12.89
C ALA A 523 -6.86 12.33 12.31
N LEU A 524 -5.95 12.92 13.09
CA LEU A 524 -5.10 14.03 12.67
C LEU A 524 -4.16 13.63 11.53
N TYR A 525 -3.61 12.40 11.53
CA TYR A 525 -2.80 11.88 10.43
C TYR A 525 -3.53 11.96 9.08
N ARG A 526 -4.80 11.54 9.04
CA ARG A 526 -5.66 11.61 7.85
C ARG A 526 -6.06 13.04 7.50
N GLU A 527 -6.33 13.89 8.49
CA GLU A 527 -6.65 15.31 8.26
C GLU A 527 -5.45 16.06 7.66
N LEU A 528 -4.24 15.83 8.19
CA LEU A 528 -3.01 16.45 7.70
C LEU A 528 -2.64 15.97 6.30
N SER A 529 -2.77 14.68 5.99
CA SER A 529 -2.47 14.17 4.64
C SER A 529 -3.41 14.75 3.57
N PHE A 530 -4.69 14.93 3.89
CA PHE A 530 -5.64 15.58 2.98
C PHE A 530 -5.26 17.04 2.68
N ASN A 531 -4.71 17.73 3.67
CA ASN A 531 -4.34 19.14 3.55
C ASN A 531 -2.88 19.35 3.14
N ASP A 532 -2.10 18.29 2.94
CA ASP A 532 -0.72 18.39 2.51
C ASP A 532 -0.65 19.29 1.26
N PRO A 533 0.19 20.33 1.26
CA PRO A 533 0.41 21.18 0.11
C PRO A 533 0.71 20.46 -1.20
N ASN A 534 1.23 19.24 -1.11
CA ASN A 534 1.64 18.38 -2.20
C ASN A 534 0.66 17.21 -2.45
N ALA A 535 -0.46 17.14 -1.73
CA ALA A 535 -1.46 16.08 -1.93
C ALA A 535 -2.00 16.08 -3.35
N ASP A 536 -2.04 14.90 -3.97
CA ASP A 536 -2.72 14.66 -5.24
C ASP A 536 -4.08 13.99 -4.96
N LEU A 537 -5.15 14.78 -4.97
CA LEU A 537 -6.49 14.25 -4.70
C LEU A 537 -6.98 13.25 -5.75
N GLU A 538 -6.35 13.19 -6.93
CA GLU A 538 -6.68 12.17 -7.93
C GLU A 538 -6.21 10.77 -7.51
N GLN A 539 -5.31 10.64 -6.52
CA GLN A 539 -4.93 9.36 -5.90
C GLN A 539 -6.13 8.61 -5.30
N LEU A 540 -7.23 9.32 -5.01
CA LEU A 540 -8.50 8.72 -4.62
C LEU A 540 -9.04 7.73 -5.66
N GLY A 541 -8.70 7.89 -6.93
CA GLY A 541 -9.19 7.10 -8.05
C GLY A 541 -10.60 7.47 -8.48
N ASP A 542 -11.01 7.01 -9.66
CA ASP A 542 -12.37 7.21 -10.15
C ASP A 542 -13.36 6.33 -9.38
N HIS A 543 -14.65 6.63 -9.49
CA HIS A 543 -15.69 5.81 -8.87
C HIS A 543 -15.58 4.33 -9.31
N THR A 544 -15.14 4.08 -10.53
CA THR A 544 -14.90 2.75 -11.11
C THR A 544 -13.63 2.05 -10.64
N ASP A 545 -12.83 2.68 -9.79
CA ASP A 545 -11.60 2.11 -9.20
C ASP A 545 -11.74 1.88 -7.67
N ARG A 546 -12.86 2.32 -7.09
CA ARG A 546 -13.15 2.22 -5.66
C ARG A 546 -13.84 0.90 -5.35
N ASN A 547 -15.05 0.96 -4.77
CA ASN A 547 -15.87 -0.22 -4.45
C ASN A 547 -16.42 -0.83 -5.73
N THR A 548 -15.87 -1.94 -6.18
CA THR A 548 -16.32 -2.59 -7.42
C THR A 548 -16.63 -4.07 -7.25
N GLU A 549 -17.47 -4.58 -8.15
CA GLU A 549 -17.53 -5.99 -8.55
C GLU A 549 -16.92 -6.10 -9.94
N LEU A 550 -15.77 -6.75 -10.06
CA LEU A 550 -15.07 -6.95 -11.32
C LEU A 550 -15.40 -8.35 -11.85
N LEU A 551 -15.98 -8.43 -13.04
CA LEU A 551 -16.29 -9.71 -13.68
C LEU A 551 -15.14 -10.16 -14.57
N VAL A 552 -14.75 -11.42 -14.44
CA VAL A 552 -13.71 -12.06 -15.26
C VAL A 552 -14.16 -13.49 -15.66
N PRO A 553 -13.82 -13.99 -16.85
CA PRO A 553 -14.10 -15.37 -17.19
C PRO A 553 -13.35 -16.32 -16.25
N GLY A 554 -13.98 -17.43 -15.88
CA GLY A 554 -13.36 -18.38 -14.97
C GLY A 554 -14.39 -19.22 -14.23
N ARG A 555 -13.93 -20.33 -13.67
CA ARG A 555 -14.72 -21.20 -12.79
C ARG A 555 -13.78 -21.84 -11.80
N LEU A 556 -14.29 -22.19 -10.61
CA LEU A 556 -13.48 -22.97 -9.70
C LEU A 556 -13.15 -24.34 -10.31
N PRO A 557 -11.91 -24.83 -10.13
CA PRO A 557 -11.56 -26.20 -10.45
C PRO A 557 -12.41 -27.16 -9.61
N VAL A 558 -12.89 -28.25 -10.23
CA VAL A 558 -13.72 -29.28 -9.59
C VAL A 558 -12.88 -30.47 -9.15
#